data_AF-A0A182NX97-F1
#
_entry.id   AF-A0A182NX97-F1
#
_cell.length_a   1.000
_cell.length_b   1.000
_cell.length_c   1.000
_cell.angle_alpha   90.00
_cell.angle_beta   90.00
_cell.angle_gamma   90.00
#
_symmetry.space_group_name_H-M   'P 1'
#
loop_
_entity.id
_entity.type
_entity.pdbx_description
1 polymer ?
#
loop_
_entity_poly.entity_id
_entity_poly.type
_entity_poly.pdbx_seq_one_letter_code
_entity_poly.pdbx_strand_id
1 'polypeptide(L)'
;MVPPTRAVKRRNVDVDGNEIPDSKRNKAVPEVEKKHNALLFILQAHEYLMSQFNVAYKTNIDEIADLTSILVTCHNYNRQTSNGVGGLRVLITESYKFKANDVEKLARPVALELNEIAQLYGFRYSRNEEDRKNIGTLSSILSLIGGYRHRQNEVRLGNVVIMRTKKNGEEQTMELTRFGLNNSHAPFLTGCSYTPSLHSSMKQSLGLLTILINLVMNTEEKYQKAWKDSFCQTFKLVPNIEEMANLLAGSKSKYSALIRQLGDLCHFGITRSSNKAFIPAAMLLKVNTEVNNVCKAKFSSVLQSYRFTMDASYLSVHLKNLDFSGHELLHF
;
A
#
# COMPACT_ATOMS: atom_id res chain seq x y z
N MET A 1 41.16 8.31 -26.09
CA MET A 1 39.75 8.15 -25.69
C MET A 1 39.39 9.32 -24.79
N VAL A 2 38.42 10.14 -25.19
CA VAL A 2 37.93 11.27 -24.39
C VAL A 2 37.02 10.70 -23.28
N PRO A 3 37.20 11.07 -22.00
CA PRO A 3 36.33 10.58 -20.94
C PRO A 3 34.90 11.06 -21.19
N PRO A 4 33.87 10.24 -20.89
CA PRO A 4 32.49 10.65 -21.07
C PRO A 4 32.21 11.89 -20.21
N THR A 5 31.83 12.98 -20.86
CA THR A 5 31.36 14.21 -20.22
C THR A 5 30.21 13.85 -19.30
N ARG A 6 30.32 14.21 -18.01
CA ARG A 6 29.26 14.03 -17.01
C ARG A 6 27.94 14.51 -17.60
N ALA A 7 26.96 13.62 -17.72
CA ALA A 7 25.62 13.97 -18.20
C ALA A 7 25.11 15.17 -17.38
N VAL A 8 24.87 16.29 -18.08
CA VAL A 8 24.35 17.51 -17.44
C VAL A 8 22.96 17.17 -16.92
N LYS A 9 22.82 17.20 -15.58
CA LYS A 9 21.56 16.93 -14.89
C LYS A 9 20.50 17.90 -15.44
N ARG A 10 19.40 17.37 -16.00
CA ARG A 10 18.28 18.19 -16.51
C ARG A 10 17.84 19.18 -15.42
N ARG A 11 17.85 20.47 -15.75
CA ARG A 11 17.33 21.54 -14.89
C ARG A 11 15.83 21.66 -15.14
N ASN A 12 15.02 21.68 -14.10
CA ASN A 12 13.62 22.04 -14.22
C ASN A 12 13.53 23.56 -14.27
N VAL A 13 12.93 24.10 -15.32
CA VAL A 13 12.71 25.55 -15.49
C VAL A 13 11.22 25.84 -15.59
N ASP A 14 10.78 26.99 -15.10
CA ASP A 14 9.41 27.47 -15.30
C ASP A 14 9.23 28.05 -16.71
N VAL A 15 8.03 28.57 -16.98
CA VAL A 15 7.65 29.19 -18.26
C VAL A 15 8.48 30.44 -18.56
N ASP A 16 9.06 31.06 -17.52
CA ASP A 16 9.88 32.27 -17.59
C ASP A 16 11.39 31.94 -17.60
N GLY A 17 11.76 30.65 -17.61
CA GLY A 17 13.14 30.20 -17.68
C GLY A 17 13.89 30.20 -16.34
N ASN A 18 13.21 30.48 -15.23
CA ASN A 18 13.83 30.42 -13.89
C ASN A 18 14.01 28.96 -13.47
N GLU A 19 15.15 28.65 -12.87
CA GLU A 19 15.37 27.34 -12.26
C GLU A 19 14.37 27.11 -11.13
N ILE A 20 13.45 26.18 -11.34
CA ILE A 20 12.60 25.69 -10.26
C ILE A 20 13.42 24.66 -9.50
N PRO A 21 13.53 24.76 -8.16
CA PRO A 21 14.09 23.67 -7.37
C PRO A 21 13.39 22.39 -7.79
N ASP A 22 14.17 21.41 -8.23
CA ASP A 22 13.66 20.08 -8.54
C ASP A 22 12.83 19.68 -7.34
N SER A 23 11.51 19.59 -7.53
CA SER A 23 10.57 19.31 -6.46
C SER A 23 10.97 17.91 -6.02
N LYS A 24 11.90 17.83 -5.06
CA LYS A 24 12.34 16.59 -4.47
C LYS A 24 11.04 16.00 -3.98
N ARG A 25 10.48 15.04 -4.74
CA ARG A 25 9.35 14.21 -4.33
C ARG A 25 9.61 13.92 -2.87
N ASN A 26 8.70 14.22 -1.94
CA ASN A 26 8.92 14.00 -0.50
C ASN A 26 9.59 12.63 -0.31
N LYS A 27 10.92 12.63 -0.16
CA LYS A 27 11.74 11.42 -0.26
C LYS A 27 11.78 10.85 1.14
N ALA A 28 10.78 10.06 1.49
CA ALA A 28 10.95 9.15 2.60
C ALA A 28 11.81 7.99 2.09
N VAL A 29 13.14 8.15 2.12
CA VAL A 29 14.04 7.00 1.98
C VAL A 29 13.96 6.26 3.31
N PRO A 30 13.34 5.08 3.37
CA PRO A 30 13.31 4.32 4.62
C PRO A 30 14.75 3.98 5.02
N GLU A 31 15.06 4.11 6.31
CA GLU A 31 16.34 3.67 6.85
C GLU A 31 16.56 2.20 6.47
N VAL A 32 17.72 1.89 5.89
CA VAL A 32 18.01 0.60 5.26
C VAL A 32 17.78 -0.56 6.24
N GLU A 33 18.20 -0.39 7.49
CA GLU A 33 17.99 -1.36 8.55
C GLU A 33 16.51 -1.62 8.82
N LYS A 34 15.69 -0.56 8.94
CA LYS A 34 14.24 -0.68 9.15
C LYS A 34 13.55 -1.36 7.98
N LYS A 35 14.00 -1.10 6.75
CA LYS A 35 13.53 -1.81 5.55
C LYS A 35 13.85 -3.31 5.63
N HIS A 36 15.09 -3.66 5.99
CA HIS A 36 15.49 -5.05 6.13
C HIS A 36 14.70 -5.76 7.23
N ASN A 37 14.53 -5.13 8.38
CA ASN A 37 13.73 -5.66 9.49
C ASN A 37 12.28 -5.89 9.07
N ALA A 38 11.69 -4.98 8.28
CA ALA A 38 10.33 -5.14 7.76
C ALA A 38 10.23 -6.36 6.83
N LEU A 39 11.21 -6.56 5.94
CA LEU A 39 11.24 -7.72 5.04
C LEU A 39 11.43 -9.04 5.82
N LEU A 40 12.33 -9.08 6.80
CA LEU A 40 12.54 -10.25 7.66
C LEU A 40 11.29 -10.60 8.46
N PHE A 41 10.64 -9.61 9.05
CA PHE A 41 9.33 -9.77 9.69
C PHE A 41 8.30 -10.37 8.73
N ILE A 42 8.16 -9.81 7.53
CA ILE A 42 7.18 -10.28 6.55
C ILE A 42 7.46 -11.74 6.16
N LEU A 43 8.72 -12.12 5.92
CA LEU A 43 9.09 -13.49 5.60
C LEU A 43 8.72 -14.44 6.75
N GLN A 44 9.16 -14.16 7.98
CA GLN A 44 8.87 -15.02 9.14
C GLN A 44 7.38 -15.09 9.48
N ALA A 45 6.66 -13.98 9.35
CA ALA A 45 5.22 -13.94 9.55
C ALA A 45 4.49 -14.84 8.54
N HIS A 46 4.92 -14.89 7.28
CA HIS A 46 4.34 -15.80 6.30
C HIS A 46 4.69 -17.26 6.60
N GLU A 47 5.91 -17.58 7.01
CA GLU A 47 6.28 -18.96 7.40
C GLU A 47 5.46 -19.43 8.62
N TYR A 48 5.21 -18.54 9.58
CA TYR A 48 4.29 -18.80 10.69
C TYR A 48 2.85 -19.03 10.20
N LEU A 49 2.31 -18.14 9.36
CA LEU A 49 0.95 -18.29 8.84
C LEU A 49 0.79 -19.55 7.98
N MET A 50 1.80 -19.92 7.19
CA MET A 50 1.78 -21.14 6.39
C MET A 50 1.62 -22.39 7.25
N SER A 51 2.31 -22.47 8.40
CA SER A 51 2.11 -23.60 9.33
C SER A 51 0.77 -23.54 10.06
N GLN A 52 0.26 -22.36 10.38
CA GLN A 52 -1.04 -22.24 11.03
C GLN A 52 -2.21 -22.66 10.12
N PHE A 53 -2.09 -22.42 8.81
CA PHE A 53 -3.15 -22.66 7.83
C PHE A 53 -2.83 -23.81 6.86
N ASN A 54 -1.83 -24.64 7.17
CA ASN A 54 -1.43 -25.82 6.38
C ASN A 54 -1.13 -25.52 4.89
N VAL A 55 -0.62 -24.34 4.57
CA VAL A 55 -0.26 -23.96 3.20
C VAL A 55 1.10 -24.57 2.88
N ALA A 56 1.13 -25.58 2.00
CA ALA A 56 2.32 -26.37 1.74
C ALA A 56 3.34 -25.67 0.84
N TYR A 57 2.89 -24.88 -0.14
CA TYR A 57 3.74 -24.39 -1.22
C TYR A 57 3.88 -22.86 -1.20
N LYS A 58 5.11 -22.38 -1.03
CA LYS A 58 5.47 -20.95 -1.11
C LYS A 58 5.18 -20.34 -2.48
N THR A 59 5.03 -21.17 -3.51
CA THR A 59 4.77 -20.77 -4.89
C THR A 59 3.29 -20.61 -5.21
N ASN A 60 2.37 -21.03 -4.33
CA ASN A 60 0.94 -20.80 -4.55
C ASN A 60 0.59 -19.34 -4.25
N ILE A 61 0.62 -18.51 -5.29
CA ILE A 61 0.45 -17.06 -5.18
C ILE A 61 -0.90 -16.69 -4.54
N ASP A 62 -1.96 -17.43 -4.86
CA ASP A 62 -3.31 -17.12 -4.37
C ASP A 62 -3.45 -17.43 -2.89
N GLU A 63 -3.02 -18.61 -2.43
CA GLU A 63 -3.03 -18.99 -1.01
C GLU A 63 -2.13 -18.06 -0.19
N ILE A 64 -0.94 -17.73 -0.68
CA ILE A 64 -0.05 -16.79 0.01
C ILE A 64 -0.67 -15.39 0.07
N ALA A 65 -1.41 -14.96 -0.95
CA ALA A 65 -2.14 -13.68 -0.90
C ALA A 65 -3.27 -13.68 0.15
N ASP A 66 -3.91 -14.81 0.42
CA ASP A 66 -4.85 -14.95 1.56
C ASP A 66 -4.13 -14.75 2.88
N LEU A 67 -2.96 -15.38 3.06
CA LEU A 67 -2.14 -15.21 4.25
C LEU A 67 -1.65 -13.75 4.40
N THR A 68 -1.26 -13.10 3.30
CA THR A 68 -0.92 -11.67 3.31
C THR A 68 -2.11 -10.82 3.78
N SER A 69 -3.34 -11.14 3.36
CA SER A 69 -4.55 -10.44 3.82
C SER A 69 -4.76 -10.61 5.34
N ILE A 70 -4.53 -11.80 5.87
CA ILE A 70 -4.56 -12.06 7.33
C ILE A 70 -3.49 -11.21 8.04
N LEU A 71 -2.25 -11.20 7.55
CA LEU A 71 -1.15 -10.42 8.11
C LEU A 71 -1.48 -8.91 8.14
N VAL A 72 -1.99 -8.36 7.03
CA VAL A 72 -2.44 -6.96 6.93
C VAL A 72 -3.56 -6.67 7.93
N THR A 73 -4.48 -7.61 8.11
CA THR A 73 -5.61 -7.46 9.05
C THR A 73 -5.12 -7.43 10.49
N CYS A 74 -4.23 -8.36 10.88
CA CYS A 74 -3.61 -8.38 12.21
C CYS A 74 -2.79 -7.10 12.49
N HIS A 75 -1.99 -6.66 11.52
CA HIS A 75 -1.21 -5.43 11.62
C HIS A 75 -2.11 -4.20 11.88
N ASN A 76 -3.18 -4.06 11.09
CA ASN A 76 -4.14 -2.97 11.26
C ASN A 76 -4.92 -3.06 12.57
N TYR A 77 -5.28 -4.28 13.01
CA TYR A 77 -5.92 -4.52 14.30
C TYR A 77 -5.03 -4.04 15.45
N ASN A 78 -3.75 -4.46 15.49
CA ASN A 78 -2.82 -4.06 16.54
C ASN A 78 -2.60 -2.54 16.56
N ARG A 79 -2.49 -1.90 15.39
CA ARG A 79 -2.40 -0.43 15.27
C ARG A 79 -3.65 0.28 15.79
N GLN A 80 -4.85 -0.21 15.45
CA GLN A 80 -6.11 0.38 15.89
C GLN A 80 -6.35 0.19 17.39
N THR A 81 -5.97 -0.97 17.94
CA THR A 81 -6.00 -1.25 19.37
C THR A 81 -5.10 -0.30 20.14
N SER A 82 -3.84 -0.11 19.72
CA SER A 82 -2.90 0.83 20.35
C SER A 82 -3.39 2.28 20.28
N ASN A 83 -3.93 2.71 19.14
CA ASN A 83 -4.46 4.06 18.97
C ASN A 83 -5.82 4.27 19.66
N GLY A 84 -6.50 3.20 20.10
CA GLY A 84 -7.84 3.26 20.68
C GLY A 84 -8.95 3.60 19.69
N VAL A 85 -8.66 3.61 18.38
CA VAL A 85 -9.60 4.03 17.32
C VAL A 85 -9.59 3.05 16.14
N GLY A 86 -10.75 2.87 15.50
CA GLY A 86 -10.91 2.11 14.26
C GLY A 86 -11.84 0.90 14.37
N GLY A 87 -12.46 0.54 13.24
CA GLY A 87 -13.51 -0.48 13.17
C GLY A 87 -13.03 -1.94 13.28
N LEU A 88 -11.78 -2.25 12.89
CA LEU A 88 -11.27 -3.63 12.99
C LEU A 88 -11.11 -4.07 14.44
N ARG A 89 -10.75 -3.14 15.34
CA ARG A 89 -10.71 -3.40 16.78
C ARG A 89 -12.06 -3.90 17.32
N VAL A 90 -13.16 -3.35 16.79
CA VAL A 90 -14.53 -3.72 17.18
C VAL A 90 -14.97 -5.01 16.49
N LEU A 91 -14.56 -5.20 15.23
CA LEU A 91 -14.93 -6.37 14.43
C LEU A 91 -14.27 -7.67 14.90
N ILE A 92 -12.99 -7.60 15.31
CA ILE A 92 -12.24 -8.77 15.76
C ILE A 92 -12.53 -9.05 17.25
N THR A 93 -13.63 -9.77 17.46
CA THR A 93 -14.06 -10.29 18.76
C THR A 93 -13.26 -11.55 19.14
N GLU A 94 -13.51 -12.08 20.35
CA GLU A 94 -12.92 -13.36 20.81
C GLU A 94 -13.32 -14.55 19.93
N SER A 95 -14.47 -14.48 19.26
CA SER A 95 -14.99 -15.54 18.40
C SER A 95 -14.67 -15.35 16.92
N TYR A 96 -14.08 -14.23 16.51
CA TYR A 96 -13.77 -13.97 15.12
C TYR A 96 -12.70 -14.94 14.62
N LYS A 97 -12.95 -15.57 13.46
CA LYS A 97 -12.04 -16.53 12.86
C LYS A 97 -11.48 -16.03 11.54
N PHE A 98 -10.20 -16.24 11.33
CA PHE A 98 -9.61 -16.22 9.99
C PHE A 98 -9.81 -17.58 9.34
N LYS A 99 -10.03 -17.58 8.02
CA LYS A 99 -10.09 -18.77 7.19
C LYS A 99 -9.07 -18.65 6.05
N ALA A 100 -8.23 -19.66 5.88
CA ALA A 100 -7.37 -19.83 4.71
C ALA A 100 -7.10 -21.33 4.50
N ASN A 101 -7.05 -21.79 3.25
CA ASN A 101 -6.82 -23.19 2.89
C ASN A 101 -7.69 -24.18 3.70
N ASP A 102 -8.98 -23.85 3.82
CA ASP A 102 -10.00 -24.57 4.60
C ASP A 102 -9.72 -24.79 6.09
N VAL A 103 -8.69 -24.15 6.63
CA VAL A 103 -8.40 -24.11 8.06
C VAL A 103 -8.96 -22.82 8.66
N GLU A 104 -9.67 -22.96 9.78
CA GLU A 104 -10.11 -21.82 10.58
C GLU A 104 -9.26 -21.66 11.85
N LYS A 105 -8.87 -20.42 12.15
CA LYS A 105 -8.14 -20.08 13.38
C LYS A 105 -8.76 -18.86 14.04
N LEU A 106 -8.82 -18.84 15.37
CA LEU A 106 -9.23 -17.65 16.12
C LEU A 106 -8.26 -16.51 15.83
N ALA A 107 -8.79 -15.34 15.52
CA ALA A 107 -7.99 -14.22 15.03
C ALA A 107 -7.11 -13.58 16.11
N ARG A 108 -7.57 -13.54 17.36
CA ARG A 108 -6.83 -12.91 18.46
C ARG A 108 -5.51 -13.63 18.79
N PRO A 109 -5.48 -14.96 18.99
CA PRO A 109 -4.23 -15.69 19.16
C PRO A 109 -3.24 -15.46 18.01
N VAL A 110 -3.72 -15.50 16.76
CA VAL A 110 -2.88 -15.24 15.58
C VAL A 110 -2.33 -13.81 15.59
N ALA A 111 -3.15 -12.81 15.94
CA ALA A 111 -2.72 -11.42 16.01
C ALA A 111 -1.70 -11.16 17.13
N LEU A 112 -1.79 -11.88 18.25
CA LEU A 112 -0.84 -11.81 19.36
C LEU A 112 0.52 -12.40 18.98
N GLU A 113 0.55 -13.60 18.40
CA GLU A 113 1.80 -14.22 17.94
C GLU A 113 2.48 -13.37 16.85
N LEU A 114 1.71 -12.83 15.90
CA LEU A 114 2.26 -11.90 14.90
C LEU A 114 2.79 -10.59 15.51
N ASN A 115 2.19 -10.10 16.61
CA ASN A 115 2.72 -8.96 17.34
C ASN A 115 4.05 -9.31 18.02
N GLU A 116 4.16 -10.48 18.63
CA GLU A 116 5.41 -10.95 19.24
C GLU A 116 6.52 -11.08 18.20
N ILE A 117 6.23 -11.67 17.02
CA ILE A 117 7.18 -11.73 15.91
C ILE A 117 7.57 -10.31 15.46
N ALA A 118 6.61 -9.39 15.35
CA ALA A 118 6.91 -7.99 14.97
C ALA A 118 7.87 -7.30 15.94
N GLN A 119 7.73 -7.57 17.25
CA GLN A 119 8.60 -6.99 18.28
C GLN A 119 10.04 -7.48 18.19
N LEU A 120 10.30 -8.71 17.70
CA LEU A 120 11.65 -9.22 17.44
C LEU A 120 12.42 -8.36 16.43
N TYR A 121 11.69 -7.63 15.57
CA TYR A 121 12.23 -6.77 14.52
C TYR A 121 12.14 -5.27 14.85
N GLY A 122 11.84 -4.93 16.10
CA GLY A 122 11.73 -3.54 16.56
C GLY A 122 10.42 -2.85 16.19
N PHE A 123 9.39 -3.60 15.76
CA PHE A 123 8.07 -3.05 15.47
C PHE A 123 7.15 -3.18 16.68
N ARG A 124 7.12 -2.16 17.52
CA ARG A 124 6.22 -2.08 18.68
C ARG A 124 5.00 -1.24 18.34
N TYR A 125 3.81 -1.75 18.62
CA TYR A 125 2.57 -0.98 18.42
C TYR A 125 2.32 -0.06 19.62
N SER A 126 3.12 0.99 19.74
CA SER A 126 2.97 2.01 20.79
C SER A 126 2.68 3.40 20.21
N ARG A 127 2.39 4.37 21.09
CA ARG A 127 2.12 5.77 20.71
C ARG A 127 3.37 6.64 20.68
N ASN A 128 4.54 6.13 21.05
CA ASN A 128 5.77 6.92 21.00
C ASN A 128 6.18 7.20 19.55
N GLU A 129 6.94 8.27 19.34
CA GLU A 129 7.23 8.79 17.99
C GLU A 129 8.08 7.82 17.15
N GLU A 130 9.09 7.21 17.76
CA GLU A 130 9.99 6.29 17.08
C GLU A 130 9.29 5.00 16.63
N ASP A 131 8.48 4.41 17.50
CA ASP A 131 7.66 3.25 17.16
C ASP A 131 6.65 3.60 16.07
N ARG A 132 6.04 4.79 16.10
CA ARG A 132 5.15 5.25 15.03
C ARG A 132 5.86 5.35 13.68
N LYS A 133 7.12 5.81 13.66
CA LYS A 133 7.95 5.87 12.45
C LYS A 133 8.30 4.47 11.93
N ASN A 134 8.65 3.54 12.83
CA ASN A 134 8.98 2.16 12.49
C ASN A 134 7.77 1.42 11.94
N ILE A 135 6.63 1.53 12.63
CA ILE A 135 5.33 1.00 12.19
C ILE A 135 4.88 1.63 10.88
N GLY A 136 5.16 2.92 10.65
CA GLY A 136 4.88 3.60 9.38
C GLY A 136 5.66 3.01 8.20
N THR A 137 6.93 2.66 8.41
CA THR A 137 7.76 2.00 7.40
C THR A 137 7.23 0.61 7.08
N LEU A 138 6.96 -0.20 8.11
CA LEU A 138 6.33 -1.52 7.94
C LEU A 138 4.97 -1.43 7.23
N SER A 139 4.11 -0.49 7.67
CA SER A 139 2.78 -0.25 7.06
C SER A 139 2.89 0.01 5.56
N SER A 140 3.88 0.80 5.15
CA SER A 140 4.07 1.20 3.76
C SER A 140 4.49 0.02 2.88
N ILE A 141 5.46 -0.79 3.34
CA ILE A 141 5.92 -2.00 2.62
C ILE A 141 4.80 -3.04 2.58
N LEU A 142 4.16 -3.31 3.72
CA LEU A 142 3.08 -4.29 3.82
C LEU A 142 1.86 -3.89 2.98
N SER A 143 1.59 -2.59 2.83
CA SER A 143 0.53 -2.10 1.93
C SER A 143 0.79 -2.41 0.46
N LEU A 144 2.05 -2.34 0.01
CA LEU A 144 2.41 -2.69 -1.38
C LEU A 144 2.29 -4.19 -1.64
N ILE A 145 2.64 -5.02 -0.65
CA ILE A 145 2.52 -6.48 -0.76
C ILE A 145 1.04 -6.89 -0.67
N GLY A 146 0.31 -6.38 0.33
CA GLY A 146 -1.12 -6.64 0.52
C GLY A 146 -2.01 -6.08 -0.59
N GLY A 147 -1.57 -5.03 -1.28
CA GLY A 147 -2.29 -4.46 -2.42
C GLY A 147 -2.21 -5.31 -3.70
N TYR A 148 -1.34 -6.32 -3.78
CA TYR A 148 -1.17 -7.16 -4.98
C TYR A 148 -2.50 -7.75 -5.48
N ARG A 149 -3.28 -8.39 -4.60
CA ARG A 149 -4.54 -9.01 -4.99
C ARG A 149 -5.54 -7.99 -5.51
N HIS A 150 -5.57 -6.80 -4.91
CA HIS A 150 -6.41 -5.73 -5.43
C HIS A 150 -5.99 -5.34 -6.84
N ARG A 151 -4.68 -5.14 -7.10
CA ARG A 151 -4.16 -4.87 -8.46
C ARG A 151 -4.48 -5.96 -9.47
N GLN A 152 -4.32 -7.22 -9.07
CA GLN A 152 -4.68 -8.36 -9.91
C GLN A 152 -6.17 -8.33 -10.26
N ASN A 153 -7.04 -8.01 -9.29
CA ASN A 153 -8.48 -7.87 -9.53
C ASN A 153 -8.82 -6.69 -10.44
N GLU A 154 -8.11 -5.56 -10.36
CA GLU A 154 -8.29 -4.43 -11.28
C GLU A 154 -8.02 -4.84 -12.73
N VAL A 155 -6.98 -5.66 -12.96
CA VAL A 155 -6.67 -6.16 -14.31
C VAL A 155 -7.72 -7.17 -14.78
N ARG A 156 -8.20 -8.04 -13.89
CA ARG A 156 -9.16 -9.11 -14.23
C ARG A 156 -10.60 -8.59 -14.44
N LEU A 157 -11.04 -7.68 -13.59
CA LEU A 157 -12.43 -7.23 -13.50
C LEU A 157 -12.63 -5.80 -14.02
N GLY A 158 -11.54 -5.03 -14.18
CA GLY A 158 -11.60 -3.60 -14.49
C GLY A 158 -11.95 -2.73 -13.27
N ASN A 159 -11.98 -1.42 -13.48
CA ASN A 159 -12.28 -0.40 -12.46
C ASN A 159 -13.63 0.28 -12.73
N VAL A 160 -14.69 -0.51 -12.84
CA VAL A 160 -16.02 -0.02 -13.23
C VAL A 160 -16.91 0.38 -12.04
N VAL A 161 -16.50 0.03 -10.81
CA VAL A 161 -17.30 0.23 -9.61
C VAL A 161 -16.45 0.79 -8.47
N ILE A 162 -17.00 1.77 -7.73
CA ILE A 162 -16.39 2.33 -6.53
C ILE A 162 -17.00 1.65 -5.30
N MET A 163 -16.18 0.98 -4.49
CA MET A 163 -16.68 0.33 -3.27
C MET A 163 -16.81 1.35 -2.14
N ARG A 164 -18.01 1.52 -1.57
CA ARG A 164 -18.24 2.53 -0.54
C ARG A 164 -18.02 2.00 0.87
N THR A 165 -18.57 0.83 1.22
CA THR A 165 -18.34 0.15 2.52
C THR A 165 -19.05 -1.20 2.53
N LYS A 166 -18.60 -2.14 3.37
CA LYS A 166 -19.44 -3.26 3.83
C LYS A 166 -20.31 -2.78 4.98
N LYS A 167 -21.62 -2.60 4.78
CA LYS A 167 -22.57 -2.37 5.88
C LYS A 167 -23.38 -3.67 6.02
N ASN A 168 -23.38 -4.26 7.22
CA ASN A 168 -24.04 -5.55 7.49
C ASN A 168 -23.55 -6.71 6.61
N GLY A 169 -22.28 -6.69 6.19
CA GLY A 169 -21.72 -7.74 5.32
C GLY A 169 -21.99 -7.56 3.83
N GLU A 170 -22.86 -6.64 3.43
CA GLU A 170 -23.14 -6.33 2.02
C GLU A 170 -22.21 -5.24 1.49
N GLU A 171 -21.56 -5.52 0.36
CA GLU A 171 -20.74 -4.55 -0.36
C GLU A 171 -21.65 -3.53 -1.05
N GLN A 172 -21.66 -2.29 -0.54
CA GLN A 172 -22.34 -1.20 -1.23
C GLN A 172 -21.44 -0.64 -2.32
N THR A 173 -21.84 -0.88 -3.57
CA THR A 173 -21.20 -0.38 -4.78
C THR A 173 -21.81 0.97 -5.19
N MET A 174 -20.96 1.93 -5.57
CA MET A 174 -21.38 3.17 -6.22
C MET A 174 -20.99 3.14 -7.69
N GLU A 175 -21.97 3.43 -8.54
CA GLU A 175 -21.76 3.64 -9.96
C GLU A 175 -21.01 4.94 -10.23
N LEU A 176 -20.23 4.94 -11.32
CA LEU A 176 -19.46 6.09 -11.79
C LEU A 176 -20.35 7.28 -12.17
N THR A 177 -21.55 6.99 -12.66
CA THR A 177 -22.58 7.96 -13.08
C THR A 177 -22.95 8.93 -11.98
N ARG A 178 -22.90 8.51 -10.71
CA ARG A 178 -23.14 9.37 -9.54
C ARG A 178 -22.16 10.53 -9.42
N PHE A 179 -20.97 10.39 -10.02
CA PHE A 179 -19.94 11.41 -10.05
C PHE A 179 -19.88 12.13 -11.39
N GLY A 180 -20.80 11.86 -12.32
CA GLY A 180 -20.73 12.35 -13.70
C GLY A 180 -19.69 11.61 -14.56
N LEU A 181 -19.11 10.51 -14.07
CA LEU A 181 -18.13 9.72 -14.80
C LEU A 181 -18.84 8.59 -15.59
N ASN A 182 -18.21 8.10 -16.66
CA ASN A 182 -18.70 6.94 -17.43
C ASN A 182 -17.58 5.91 -17.59
N ASN A 183 -17.86 4.81 -18.30
CA ASN A 183 -16.92 3.70 -18.45
C ASN A 183 -15.63 4.06 -19.20
N SER A 184 -15.60 5.14 -20.00
CA SER A 184 -14.34 5.56 -20.65
C SER A 184 -13.29 5.99 -19.63
N HIS A 185 -13.72 6.39 -18.43
CA HIS A 185 -12.86 6.82 -17.34
C HIS A 185 -12.29 5.71 -16.47
N ALA A 186 -12.72 4.45 -16.66
CA ALA A 186 -12.29 3.30 -15.89
C ALA A 186 -10.74 3.15 -15.76
N PRO A 187 -9.93 3.40 -16.82
CA PRO A 187 -8.47 3.29 -16.69
C PRO A 187 -7.86 4.20 -15.62
N PHE A 188 -8.49 5.34 -15.32
CA PHE A 188 -7.99 6.31 -14.33
C PHE A 188 -8.53 6.08 -12.91
N LEU A 189 -9.27 5.00 -12.70
CA LEU A 189 -9.91 4.62 -11.44
C LEU A 189 -9.16 3.51 -10.69
N THR A 190 -7.88 3.30 -11.03
CA THR A 190 -6.95 2.49 -10.24
C THR A 190 -7.12 2.74 -8.74
N GLY A 191 -7.24 1.68 -7.94
CA GLY A 191 -7.37 1.72 -6.49
C GLY A 191 -8.76 2.10 -5.98
N CYS A 192 -9.79 2.23 -6.83
CA CYS A 192 -11.14 2.63 -6.39
C CYS A 192 -11.83 1.62 -5.45
N SER A 193 -11.37 0.36 -5.46
CA SER A 193 -11.88 -0.73 -4.61
C SER A 193 -11.07 -0.95 -3.33
N TYR A 194 -10.00 -0.19 -3.13
CA TYR A 194 -9.13 -0.34 -1.95
C TYR A 194 -9.86 0.03 -0.67
N THR A 195 -9.42 -0.56 0.45
CA THR A 195 -9.91 -0.16 1.77
C THR A 195 -9.45 1.26 2.12
N PRO A 196 -10.16 2.00 3.01
CA PRO A 196 -9.72 3.33 3.44
C PRO A 196 -8.30 3.38 4.02
N SER A 197 -7.86 2.29 4.67
CA SER A 197 -6.49 2.19 5.18
C SER A 197 -5.48 2.17 4.03
N LEU A 198 -5.75 1.38 2.99
CA LEU A 198 -4.87 1.27 1.83
C LEU A 198 -4.89 2.56 0.98
N HIS A 199 -6.05 3.21 0.82
CA HIS A 199 -6.14 4.54 0.21
C HIS A 199 -5.23 5.54 0.92
N SER A 200 -5.29 5.61 2.25
CA SER A 200 -4.51 6.59 3.01
C SER A 200 -3.00 6.35 2.90
N SER A 201 -2.58 5.08 2.90
CA SER A 201 -1.17 4.69 2.77
C SER A 201 -0.63 4.84 1.35
N MET A 202 -1.47 4.68 0.33
CA MET A 202 -1.06 4.59 -1.07
C MET A 202 -1.55 5.75 -1.95
N LYS A 203 -1.89 6.92 -1.37
CA LYS A 203 -2.49 8.05 -2.11
C LYS A 203 -1.79 8.38 -3.43
N GLN A 204 -0.45 8.37 -3.44
CA GLN A 204 0.35 8.67 -4.62
C GLN A 204 0.27 7.60 -5.73
N SER A 205 -0.13 6.38 -5.38
CA SER A 205 -0.26 5.23 -6.31
C SER A 205 -1.70 4.92 -6.68
N LEU A 206 -2.65 5.77 -6.29
CA LEU A 206 -4.03 5.69 -6.73
C LEU A 206 -4.19 6.33 -8.11
N GLY A 207 -5.25 5.93 -8.80
CA GLY A 207 -5.67 6.53 -10.06
C GLY A 207 -6.09 7.98 -9.86
N LEU A 208 -5.93 8.77 -10.91
CA LEU A 208 -6.21 10.21 -10.92
C LEU A 208 -7.64 10.50 -10.44
N LEU A 209 -8.60 9.72 -10.96
CA LEU A 209 -10.01 9.88 -10.62
C LEU A 209 -10.36 9.25 -9.28
N THR A 210 -9.61 8.24 -8.82
CA THR A 210 -9.72 7.74 -7.45
C THR A 210 -9.33 8.80 -6.43
N ILE A 211 -8.28 9.60 -6.71
CA ILE A 211 -7.88 10.73 -5.87
C ILE A 211 -8.98 11.80 -5.85
N LEU A 212 -9.52 12.17 -7.03
CA LEU A 212 -10.62 13.12 -7.15
C LEU A 212 -11.87 12.66 -6.37
N ILE A 213 -12.29 11.40 -6.53
CA ILE A 213 -13.44 10.84 -5.81
C ILE A 213 -13.18 10.88 -4.30
N ASN A 214 -11.97 10.53 -3.83
CA ASN A 214 -11.64 10.60 -2.41
C ASN A 214 -11.69 12.04 -1.88
N LEU A 215 -11.18 13.03 -2.63
CA LEU A 215 -11.29 14.44 -2.25
C LEU A 215 -12.76 14.86 -2.09
N VAL A 216 -13.60 14.47 -3.03
CA VAL A 216 -15.02 14.82 -3.08
C VAL A 216 -15.84 14.13 -1.99
N MET A 217 -15.48 12.89 -1.64
CA MET A 217 -16.21 12.07 -0.68
C MET A 217 -15.82 12.29 0.78
N ASN A 218 -14.59 12.75 1.05
CA ASN A 218 -14.14 13.01 2.41
C ASN A 218 -14.69 14.35 2.93
N THR A 219 -15.62 14.29 3.88
CA THR A 219 -16.23 15.48 4.51
C THR A 219 -15.49 15.96 5.76
N GLU A 220 -14.60 15.14 6.33
CA GLU A 220 -13.84 15.48 7.53
C GLU A 220 -12.61 16.32 7.19
N GLU A 221 -12.55 17.55 7.69
CA GLU A 221 -11.51 18.54 7.38
C GLU A 221 -10.09 18.01 7.63
N LYS A 222 -9.87 17.26 8.73
CA LYS A 222 -8.57 16.65 9.07
C LYS A 222 -8.01 15.75 7.96
N TYR A 223 -8.85 15.12 7.14
CA TYR A 223 -8.44 14.25 6.05
C TYR A 223 -8.42 14.96 4.70
N GLN A 224 -9.20 16.03 4.55
CA GLN A 224 -9.30 16.78 3.31
C GLN A 224 -7.96 17.39 2.89
N LYS A 225 -7.17 17.94 3.82
CA LYS A 225 -5.87 18.56 3.49
C LYS A 225 -4.97 17.63 2.68
N ALA A 226 -4.78 16.39 3.14
CA ALA A 226 -3.93 15.43 2.44
C ALA A 226 -4.48 15.02 1.05
N TRP A 227 -5.80 15.00 0.89
CA TRP A 227 -6.44 14.73 -0.41
C TRP A 227 -6.36 15.93 -1.37
N LYS A 228 -6.49 17.16 -0.86
CA LYS A 228 -6.25 18.39 -1.63
C LYS A 228 -4.82 18.41 -2.14
N ASP A 229 -3.84 18.18 -1.26
CA ASP A 229 -2.42 18.14 -1.64
C ASP A 229 -2.16 17.08 -2.73
N SER A 230 -2.73 15.88 -2.58
CA SER A 230 -2.59 14.80 -3.57
C SER A 230 -3.26 15.14 -4.90
N PHE A 231 -4.44 15.77 -4.86
CA PHE A 231 -5.17 16.22 -6.05
C PHE A 231 -4.41 17.31 -6.80
N CYS A 232 -3.94 18.35 -6.10
CA CYS A 232 -3.14 19.43 -6.70
C CYS A 232 -1.84 18.91 -7.30
N GLN A 233 -1.18 17.91 -6.69
CA GLN A 233 0.00 17.27 -7.28
C GLN A 233 -0.33 16.50 -8.58
N THR A 234 -1.47 15.82 -8.59
CA THR A 234 -1.93 14.99 -9.71
C THR A 234 -2.34 15.84 -10.91
N PHE A 235 -3.06 16.94 -10.66
CA PHE A 235 -3.57 17.87 -11.66
C PHE A 235 -2.73 19.16 -11.72
N LYS A 236 -1.44 19.09 -11.37
CA LYS A 236 -0.55 20.26 -11.25
C LYS A 236 -0.49 21.16 -12.49
N LEU A 237 -0.74 20.61 -13.68
CA LEU A 237 -0.71 21.36 -14.94
C LEU A 237 -2.05 22.03 -15.27
N VAL A 238 -3.10 21.80 -14.48
CA VAL A 238 -4.40 22.42 -14.66
C VAL A 238 -4.40 23.79 -13.98
N PRO A 239 -4.77 24.88 -14.68
CA PRO A 239 -4.88 26.21 -14.06
C PRO A 239 -5.89 26.24 -12.91
N ASN A 240 -5.62 27.07 -11.90
CA ASN A 240 -6.50 27.28 -10.73
C ASN A 240 -6.87 25.99 -9.97
N ILE A 241 -5.99 24.98 -10.00
CA ILE A 241 -6.28 23.66 -9.43
C ILE A 241 -6.53 23.70 -7.92
N GLU A 242 -5.91 24.63 -7.19
CA GLU A 242 -6.10 24.79 -5.74
C GLU A 242 -7.50 25.31 -5.41
N GLU A 243 -8.03 26.25 -6.20
CA GLU A 243 -9.40 26.75 -6.07
C GLU A 243 -10.40 25.64 -6.36
N MET A 244 -10.16 24.86 -7.42
CA MET A 244 -10.98 23.68 -7.74
C MET A 244 -10.92 22.64 -6.61
N ALA A 245 -9.75 22.41 -6.01
CA ALA A 245 -9.60 21.48 -4.89
C ALA A 245 -10.42 21.92 -3.67
N ASN A 246 -10.44 23.23 -3.38
CA ASN A 246 -11.24 23.79 -2.31
C ASN A 246 -12.74 23.70 -2.58
N LEU A 247 -13.16 23.95 -3.83
CA LEU A 247 -14.56 23.83 -4.24
C LEU A 247 -15.07 22.39 -4.17
N LEU A 248 -14.24 21.42 -4.57
CA LEU A 248 -14.61 20.02 -4.68
C LEU A 248 -14.56 19.26 -3.34
N ALA A 249 -13.73 19.69 -2.39
CA ALA A 249 -13.53 19.00 -1.12
C ALA A 249 -14.85 18.77 -0.35
N GLY A 250 -15.18 17.51 -0.08
CA GLY A 250 -16.40 17.14 0.65
C GLY A 250 -17.72 17.49 -0.06
N SER A 251 -17.67 17.93 -1.33
CA SER A 251 -18.84 18.38 -2.09
C SER A 251 -19.78 17.25 -2.55
N LYS A 252 -19.37 15.99 -2.40
CA LYS A 252 -20.09 14.82 -2.92
C LYS A 252 -20.38 15.00 -4.43
N SER A 253 -21.55 14.60 -4.90
CA SER A 253 -21.90 14.71 -6.33
C SER A 253 -22.30 16.12 -6.81
N LYS A 254 -22.13 17.17 -5.99
CA LYS A 254 -22.64 18.53 -6.30
C LYS A 254 -22.08 19.12 -7.59
N TYR A 255 -20.80 18.89 -7.86
CA TYR A 255 -20.09 19.45 -9.03
C TYR A 255 -19.77 18.37 -10.08
N SER A 256 -20.75 17.51 -10.39
CA SER A 256 -20.58 16.37 -11.31
C SER A 256 -20.10 16.78 -12.71
N ALA A 257 -20.53 17.93 -13.23
CA ALA A 257 -20.07 18.44 -14.53
C ALA A 257 -18.56 18.79 -14.52
N LEU A 258 -18.07 19.43 -13.46
CA LEU A 258 -16.64 19.71 -13.30
C LEU A 258 -15.84 18.42 -13.11
N ILE A 259 -16.37 17.46 -12.33
CA ILE A 259 -15.75 16.15 -12.14
C ILE A 259 -15.64 15.41 -13.49
N ARG A 260 -16.68 15.46 -14.32
CA ARG A 260 -16.67 14.91 -15.69
C ARG A 260 -15.55 15.52 -16.52
N GLN A 261 -15.47 16.85 -16.56
CA GLN A 261 -14.44 17.56 -17.33
C GLN A 261 -13.02 17.22 -16.86
N LEU A 262 -12.78 17.11 -15.55
CA LEU A 262 -11.51 16.62 -15.02
C LEU A 262 -11.22 15.17 -15.43
N GLY A 263 -12.26 14.33 -15.53
CA GLY A 263 -12.21 13.00 -16.13
C GLY A 263 -11.76 13.02 -17.58
N ASP A 264 -12.39 13.88 -18.39
CA ASP A 264 -12.06 14.04 -19.80
C ASP A 264 -10.61 14.54 -19.98
N LEU A 265 -10.16 15.47 -19.13
CA LEU A 265 -8.77 15.95 -19.11
C LEU A 265 -7.74 14.84 -18.84
N CYS A 266 -8.10 13.79 -18.12
CA CYS A 266 -7.20 12.65 -17.91
C CYS A 266 -6.85 11.95 -19.24
N HIS A 267 -7.77 11.93 -20.21
CA HIS A 267 -7.53 11.35 -21.54
C HIS A 267 -6.50 12.16 -22.36
N PHE A 268 -6.37 13.46 -22.12
CA PHE A 268 -5.40 14.31 -22.81
C PHE A 268 -3.97 14.19 -22.25
N GLY A 269 -3.77 13.44 -21.15
CA GLY A 269 -2.43 13.20 -20.60
C GLY A 269 -1.81 14.40 -19.87
N ILE A 270 -2.59 15.44 -19.56
CA ILE A 270 -2.11 16.63 -18.82
C ILE A 270 -1.99 16.40 -17.30
N THR A 271 -2.08 15.16 -16.86
CA THR A 271 -2.10 14.75 -15.45
C THR A 271 -0.89 13.90 -15.11
N ARG A 272 -0.54 13.83 -13.82
CA ARG A 272 0.61 13.06 -13.34
C ARG A 272 0.13 11.85 -12.56
N SER A 273 0.62 10.66 -12.94
CA SER A 273 0.45 9.44 -12.15
C SER A 273 1.79 8.94 -11.64
N SER A 274 1.77 8.26 -10.49
CA SER A 274 2.94 7.54 -9.97
C SER A 274 2.54 6.07 -9.80
N ASN A 275 3.27 5.18 -10.47
CA ASN A 275 3.00 3.76 -10.41
C ASN A 275 4.07 3.08 -9.55
N LYS A 276 3.62 2.27 -8.60
CA LYS A 276 4.49 1.40 -7.79
C LYS A 276 4.20 -0.05 -8.15
N ALA A 277 5.23 -0.89 -8.12
CA ALA A 277 5.06 -2.33 -8.27
C ALA A 277 4.44 -2.92 -6.99
N PHE A 278 3.39 -3.72 -7.16
CA PHE A 278 2.77 -4.50 -6.09
C PHE A 278 3.23 -5.95 -6.29
N ILE A 279 4.11 -6.41 -5.40
CA ILE A 279 4.77 -7.70 -5.55
C ILE A 279 4.12 -8.69 -4.58
N PRO A 280 3.69 -9.89 -5.03
CA PRO A 280 3.11 -10.88 -4.14
C PRO A 280 4.16 -11.42 -3.17
N ALA A 281 3.75 -11.69 -1.92
CA ALA A 281 4.66 -12.24 -0.91
C ALA A 281 5.26 -13.59 -1.33
N ALA A 282 4.54 -14.39 -2.12
CA ALA A 282 5.02 -15.64 -2.70
C ALA A 282 6.34 -15.47 -3.47
N MET A 283 6.49 -14.36 -4.20
CA MET A 283 7.72 -14.06 -4.92
C MET A 283 8.88 -13.75 -3.96
N LEU A 284 8.61 -13.01 -2.89
CA LEU A 284 9.61 -12.71 -1.86
C LEU A 284 10.07 -13.98 -1.16
N LEU A 285 9.13 -14.84 -0.77
CA LEU A 285 9.41 -16.14 -0.15
C LEU A 285 10.25 -17.03 -1.06
N LYS A 286 9.83 -17.20 -2.33
CA LYS A 286 10.53 -18.01 -3.32
C LYS A 286 11.97 -17.53 -3.51
N VAL A 287 12.16 -16.25 -3.85
CA VAL A 287 13.48 -15.66 -4.08
C VAL A 287 14.38 -15.81 -2.86
N ASN A 288 13.85 -15.61 -1.65
CA ASN A 288 14.69 -15.78 -0.46
C ASN A 288 15.09 -17.23 -0.21
N THR A 289 14.17 -18.19 -0.41
CA THR A 289 14.46 -19.62 -0.19
C THR A 289 15.35 -20.26 -1.24
N GLU A 290 15.30 -19.79 -2.49
CA GLU A 290 16.13 -20.33 -3.57
C GLU A 290 17.55 -19.78 -3.52
N VAL A 291 17.72 -18.52 -3.11
CA VAL A 291 19.02 -17.83 -3.13
C VAL A 291 19.76 -17.94 -1.79
N ASN A 292 19.05 -18.14 -0.67
CA ASN A 292 19.66 -18.14 0.66
C ASN A 292 19.49 -19.50 1.37
N ASN A 293 20.54 -20.33 1.29
CA ASN A 293 20.58 -21.64 1.93
C ASN A 293 20.48 -21.58 3.47
N VAL A 294 20.99 -20.50 4.09
CA VAL A 294 20.90 -20.30 5.56
C VAL A 294 19.45 -20.12 5.97
N CYS A 295 18.72 -19.28 5.24
CA CYS A 295 17.29 -19.08 5.44
C CYS A 295 16.48 -20.37 5.22
N LYS A 296 16.77 -21.09 4.14
CA LYS A 296 16.13 -22.39 3.83
C LYS A 296 16.35 -23.41 4.95
N ALA A 297 17.60 -23.57 5.41
CA ALA A 297 17.94 -24.48 6.50
C ALA A 297 17.24 -24.08 7.81
N LYS A 298 17.23 -22.78 8.14
CA LYS A 298 16.59 -22.27 9.34
C LYS A 298 15.09 -22.59 9.37
N PHE A 299 14.34 -22.22 8.33
CA PHE A 299 12.90 -22.49 8.30
C PHE A 299 12.56 -23.99 8.19
N SER A 300 13.44 -24.81 7.61
CA SER A 300 13.26 -26.27 7.59
C SER A 300 13.52 -26.92 8.95
N SER A 301 14.39 -26.33 9.78
CA SER A 301 14.76 -26.82 11.11
C SER A 301 13.80 -26.42 12.24
N VAL A 302 13.00 -25.37 12.03
CA VAL A 302 12.09 -24.83 13.05
C VAL A 302 10.79 -25.62 13.03
N LEU A 303 10.71 -26.64 13.87
CA LEU A 303 9.54 -27.52 13.95
C LEU A 303 8.41 -27.00 14.86
N GLN A 304 8.57 -25.90 15.62
CA GLN A 304 7.53 -25.47 16.56
C GLN A 304 7.61 -24.02 17.11
N SER A 305 8.76 -23.33 17.07
CA SER A 305 8.88 -21.97 17.66
C SER A 305 9.32 -20.94 16.62
N TYR A 306 8.39 -20.08 16.21
CA TYR A 306 8.67 -18.92 15.37
C TYR A 306 9.20 -17.73 16.16
N ARG A 307 9.74 -17.95 17.37
CA ARG A 307 10.28 -16.92 18.25
C ARG A 307 11.81 -16.87 18.18
N PHE A 308 12.32 -16.56 17.01
CA PHE A 308 13.75 -16.34 16.77
C PHE A 308 13.96 -15.08 15.94
N THR A 309 15.11 -14.44 16.12
CA THR A 309 15.53 -13.30 15.33
C THR A 309 16.30 -13.76 14.10
N MET A 310 16.02 -13.15 12.96
CA MET A 310 16.89 -13.19 11.79
C MET A 310 17.60 -11.85 11.68
N ASP A 311 18.84 -11.86 11.19
CA ASP A 311 19.56 -10.66 10.84
C ASP A 311 19.55 -10.43 9.31
N ALA A 312 20.19 -9.36 8.86
CA ALA A 312 20.25 -9.01 7.44
C ALA A 312 20.95 -10.07 6.56
N SER A 313 21.73 -11.01 7.12
CA SER A 313 22.33 -12.12 6.35
C SER A 313 21.27 -13.09 5.81
N TYR A 314 20.07 -13.12 6.39
CA TYR A 314 18.94 -13.95 5.96
C TYR A 314 18.19 -13.37 4.75
N LEU A 315 18.49 -12.14 4.34
CA LEU A 315 17.96 -11.55 3.11
C LEU A 315 18.91 -11.78 1.95
N SER A 316 18.39 -12.27 0.83
CA SER A 316 19.14 -12.29 -0.43
C SER A 316 19.49 -10.87 -0.89
N VAL A 317 20.54 -10.74 -1.71
CA VAL A 317 20.94 -9.45 -2.30
C VAL A 317 19.79 -8.78 -3.07
N HIS A 318 18.97 -9.59 -3.74
CA HIS A 318 17.80 -9.10 -4.49
C HIS A 318 16.77 -8.45 -3.56
N LEU A 319 16.49 -9.06 -2.40
CA LEU A 319 15.55 -8.49 -1.44
C LEU A 319 16.11 -7.26 -0.73
N LYS A 320 17.41 -7.23 -0.42
CA LYS A 320 18.09 -6.04 0.12
C LYS A 320 17.98 -4.85 -0.82
N ASN A 321 18.05 -5.11 -2.13
CA ASN A 321 18.01 -4.09 -3.17
C ASN A 321 16.59 -3.72 -3.60
N LEU A 322 15.53 -4.37 -3.09
CA LEU A 322 14.17 -3.94 -3.37
C LEU A 322 13.94 -2.53 -2.84
N ASP A 323 13.46 -1.67 -3.72
CA ASP A 323 13.01 -0.33 -3.37
C ASP A 323 11.49 -0.23 -3.32
N PHE A 324 10.99 0.27 -2.19
CA PHE A 324 9.58 0.56 -1.95
C PHE A 324 9.31 2.08 -1.92
N SER A 325 10.36 2.89 -1.98
CA SER A 325 10.29 4.37 -1.97
C SER A 325 9.83 4.94 -3.31
N GLY A 326 9.91 4.15 -4.40
CA GLY A 326 9.56 4.58 -5.75
C GLY A 326 10.72 5.31 -6.46
N HIS A 327 11.95 4.98 -6.09
CA HIS A 327 13.20 5.49 -6.62
C HIS A 327 14.11 4.29 -7.00
N GLU A 328 14.65 4.28 -8.23
CA GLU A 328 15.66 3.30 -8.73
C GLU A 328 15.16 2.08 -9.53
N LEU A 329 14.02 2.17 -10.21
CA LEU A 329 13.88 1.40 -11.45
C LEU A 329 14.76 2.06 -12.52
N LEU A 330 15.94 1.45 -12.76
CA LEU A 330 16.98 1.77 -13.76
C LEU A 330 18.12 2.67 -13.27
N HIS A 331 19.11 2.05 -12.63
CA HIS A 331 20.51 2.27 -12.99
C HIS A 331 21.09 0.92 -13.42
N PHE A 332 21.12 0.68 -14.74
CA PHE A 332 22.10 -0.24 -15.35
C PHE A 332 23.40 0.54 -15.57
#